data_AF-A0A2I7ZJC9-F1
#
_entry.id   AF-A0A2I7ZJC9-F1
#
_cell.length_a   1.000
_cell.length_b   1.000
_cell.length_c   1.000
_cell.angle_alpha   90.00
_cell.angle_beta   90.00
_cell.angle_gamma   90.00
#
_symmetry.space_group_name_H-M   'P 1'
#
loop_
_entity.id
_entity.type
_entity.pdbx_description
1 polymer ?
#
loop_
_entity_poly.entity_id
_entity_poly.type
_entity_poly.pdbx_seq_one_letter_code
_entity_poly.pdbx_strand_id
1 'polypeptide(L)' 'MIEEAAAMTNQSISQFMVSTASERAAEVIDQHRRLLNEESWNLVMDAIINPPAPNDRLKRAANRLGNWSNKWRV' A
#
# COMPACT_ATOMS: atom_id res chain seq x y z
N MET A 1 -25.93 -8.28 -23.01
CA MET A 1 -24.75 -8.18 -22.13
C MET A 1 -24.97 -7.28 -20.92
N ILE A 2 -24.80 -5.94 -20.97
CA ILE A 2 -24.96 -5.10 -19.76
C ILE A 2 -26.40 -5.06 -19.25
N GLU A 3 -27.37 -4.86 -20.15
CA GLU A 3 -28.80 -4.87 -19.83
C GLU A 3 -29.24 -6.22 -19.27
N GLU A 4 -28.74 -7.29 -19.88
CA GLU A 4 -29.00 -8.66 -19.49
C GLU A 4 -28.40 -8.98 -18.12
N ALA A 5 -27.16 -8.57 -17.85
CA ALA A 5 -26.53 -8.72 -16.55
C ALA A 5 -27.25 -7.91 -15.46
N ALA A 6 -27.67 -6.68 -15.76
CA ALA A 6 -28.48 -5.86 -14.85
C ALA A 6 -29.84 -6.53 -14.55
N ALA A 7 -30.48 -7.12 -15.57
CA ALA A 7 -31.71 -7.88 -15.38
C ALA A 7 -31.48 -9.15 -14.53
N MET A 8 -30.38 -9.88 -14.75
CA MET A 8 -30.01 -11.05 -13.95
C MET A 8 -29.73 -10.73 -12.48
N THR A 9 -29.21 -9.53 -12.19
CA THR A 9 -29.00 -9.05 -10.81
C THR A 9 -30.19 -8.28 -10.23
N ASN A 10 -31.31 -8.19 -10.99
CA ASN A 10 -32.51 -7.46 -10.62
C ASN A 10 -32.25 -5.98 -10.29
N GLN A 11 -31.34 -5.35 -11.04
CA GLN A 11 -30.92 -3.98 -10.92
C GLN A 11 -31.31 -3.17 -12.16
N SER A 12 -31.47 -1.86 -12.00
CA SER A 12 -31.43 -0.98 -13.17
C SER A 12 -30.03 -0.98 -13.79
N ILE A 13 -29.93 -0.68 -15.09
CA ILE A 13 -28.64 -0.56 -15.80
C ILE A 13 -27.69 0.40 -15.07
N SER A 14 -28.22 1.55 -14.62
CA SER A 14 -27.42 2.56 -13.89
C SER A 14 -26.88 2.00 -12.57
N GLN A 15 -27.72 1.31 -11.80
CA GLN A 15 -27.30 0.70 -10.54
C GLN A 15 -26.28 -0.42 -10.75
N PHE A 16 -26.46 -1.24 -11.78
CA PHE A 16 -25.52 -2.29 -12.16
C PHE A 16 -24.15 -1.70 -12.55
N MET A 17 -24.13 -0.62 -13.34
CA MET A 17 -22.90 0.05 -13.74
C MET A 17 -22.16 0.67 -12.55
N VAL A 18 -22.86 1.39 -11.67
CA VAL A 18 -22.24 2.02 -10.49
C VAL A 18 -21.68 0.98 -9.53
N SER A 19 -22.42 -0.09 -9.26
CA SER A 19 -21.97 -1.16 -8.36
C SER A 19 -20.75 -1.89 -8.93
N THR A 20 -20.80 -2.28 -10.20
CA THR A 20 -19.68 -2.95 -10.89
C THR A 20 -18.42 -2.08 -10.92
N ALA A 21 -18.56 -0.79 -11.24
CA ALA A 21 -17.44 0.14 -11.24
C ALA A 21 -16.83 0.33 -9.84
N SER A 22 -17.69 0.41 -8.81
CA SER A 22 -17.25 0.59 -7.42
C SER A 22 -16.50 -0.64 -6.90
N GLU A 23 -17.05 -1.84 -7.15
CA GLU A 23 -16.42 -3.11 -6.78
C GLU A 23 -15.07 -3.27 -7.47
N ARG A 24 -15.01 -3.02 -8.79
CA ARG A 24 -13.77 -3.13 -9.54
C ARG A 24 -12.72 -2.11 -9.07
N ALA A 25 -13.12 -0.89 -8.73
CA ALA A 25 -12.22 0.10 -8.18
C ALA A 25 -11.64 -0.34 -6.83
N ALA A 26 -12.46 -0.92 -5.95
CA ALA A 26 -12.02 -1.46 -4.67
C ALA A 26 -11.00 -2.60 -4.86
N GLU A 27 -11.26 -3.53 -5.78
CA GLU A 27 -10.32 -4.61 -6.11
C GLU A 27 -8.97 -4.09 -6.61
N VAL A 28 -8.97 -3.11 -7.53
CA VAL A 28 -7.73 -2.54 -8.06
C VAL A 28 -6.94 -1.81 -6.98
N ILE A 29 -7.61 -1.05 -6.12
CA ILE A 29 -6.98 -0.38 -4.97
C ILE A 29 -6.38 -1.41 -4.01
N ASP A 30 -7.11 -2.48 -3.71
CA ASP A 30 -6.65 -3.51 -2.79
C ASP A 30 -5.48 -4.31 -3.37
N GLN A 31 -5.54 -4.71 -4.64
CA GLN A 31 -4.43 -5.34 -5.35
C GLN A 31 -3.19 -4.45 -5.37
N HIS A 32 -3.36 -3.13 -5.54
CA HIS A 32 -2.25 -2.18 -5.51
C HIS A 32 -1.69 -1.97 -4.10
N ARG A 33 -2.52 -2.09 -3.05
CA ARG A 33 -2.12 -1.97 -1.64
C ARG A 33 -1.52 -3.24 -1.07
N ARG A 34 -1.78 -4.42 -1.65
CA ARG A 34 -1.10 -5.67 -1.32
C ARG A 34 0.36 -5.59 -1.77
N LEU A 35 1.15 -4.91 -0.97
CA LEU A 35 2.54 -4.55 -1.25
C LEU A 35 3.51 -5.73 -1.24
N LEU A 36 3.07 -6.95 -0.91
CA LEU A 36 3.99 -8.05 -0.68
C LEU A 36 3.38 -9.34 -1.24
N ASN A 37 4.04 -9.88 -2.27
CA ASN A 37 3.96 -11.32 -2.52
C ASN A 37 4.55 -12.06 -1.30
N GLU A 38 4.33 -13.38 -1.22
CA GLU A 38 4.73 -14.18 -0.05
C GLU A 38 6.22 -14.02 0.32
N GLU A 39 7.10 -13.91 -0.68
CA GLU A 39 8.54 -13.66 -0.49
C GLU A 39 8.80 -12.30 0.17
N SER A 40 8.17 -11.24 -0.33
CA SER A 40 8.34 -9.90 0.23
C SER A 40 7.75 -9.80 1.65
N TRP A 41 6.68 -10.55 1.93
CA TRP A 41 6.09 -10.65 3.27
C TRP A 41 7.06 -11.28 4.26
N ASN A 42 7.69 -12.39 3.87
CA ASN A 42 8.68 -13.07 4.69
C ASN A 42 9.90 -12.18 4.95
N LEU A 43 10.39 -11.43 3.95
CA LEU A 43 11.49 -10.49 4.13
C LEU A 43 11.15 -9.35 5.09
N VAL A 44 9.94 -8.79 4.98
CA VAL A 44 9.48 -7.74 5.89
C VAL A 44 9.33 -8.29 7.31
N MET A 45 8.72 -9.46 7.47
CA MET A 45 8.55 -10.06 8.79
C MET A 45 9.87 -10.49 9.43
N ASP A 46 10.81 -11.04 8.65
CA ASP A 46 12.15 -11.34 9.14
C ASP A 46 12.88 -10.06 9.58
N ALA A 47 12.79 -8.97 8.81
CA ALA A 47 13.39 -7.69 9.21
C ALA A 47 12.74 -7.06 10.46
N ILE A 48 11.47 -7.37 10.77
CA ILE A 48 10.81 -6.94 12.01
C ILE A 48 11.26 -7.81 13.19
N ILE A 49 11.32 -9.13 13.01
CA ILE A 49 11.71 -10.09 14.05
C ILE A 49 13.21 -10.00 14.36
N ASN A 50 14.02 -9.84 13.32
CA ASN A 50 15.48 -9.78 13.32
C ASN A 50 15.94 -8.42 12.76
N PRO A 51 15.77 -7.31 13.51
CA PRO A 51 16.07 -5.98 13.00
C PRO A 51 17.56 -5.86 12.65
N PRO A 52 17.91 -5.55 11.38
CA PRO A 52 19.30 -5.42 11.00
C PRO A 52 19.92 -4.15 11.58
N ALA A 53 21.22 -4.21 11.87
CA ALA A 53 21.95 -3.03 12.28
C ALA A 53 21.94 -1.97 11.16
N PRO A 54 21.84 -0.68 11.49
CA PRO A 54 21.85 0.38 10.49
C PRO A 54 23.19 0.37 9.74
N ASN A 55 23.14 0.46 8.42
CA ASN A 55 24.34 0.53 7.60
C ASN A 55 25.01 1.92 7.70
N ASP A 56 26.24 2.03 7.19
CA ASP A 56 27.03 3.26 7.33
C ASP A 56 26.45 4.46 6.58
N ARG A 57 25.69 4.22 5.50
CA ARG A 57 24.98 5.29 4.79
C ARG A 57 23.88 5.88 5.69
N LEU A 58 23.11 5.03 6.36
CA LEU A 58 22.05 5.44 7.29
C LEU A 58 22.64 6.14 8.52
N LYS A 59 23.71 5.61 9.11
CA LYS A 59 24.43 6.25 10.22
C LYS A 59 24.90 7.67 9.87
N ARG A 60 25.50 7.87 8.68
CA ARG A 60 25.94 9.19 8.22
C ARG A 60 24.76 10.16 8.01
N ALA A 61 23.64 9.69 7.49
CA ALA A 61 22.44 10.51 7.32
C ALA A 61 21.85 10.94 8.68
N ALA A 62 21.76 10.02 9.64
CA ALA A 62 21.31 10.30 11.00
C ALA A 62 22.23 11.31 11.70
N ASN A 63 23.56 11.15 11.59
CA ASN A 63 24.53 12.10 12.16
C ASN A 63 24.38 13.49 11.58
N ARG A 64 24.17 13.62 10.25
CA ARG A 64 23.91 14.91 9.62
C ARG A 64 22.65 15.58 10.16
N LEU A 65 21.58 14.81 10.37
CA LEU A 65 20.33 15.31 10.94
C LEU A 65 20.51 15.78 12.39
N GLY A 66 21.17 14.98 13.23
CA GLY A 66 21.48 15.35 14.61
C GLY A 66 22.37 16.59 14.71
N ASN A 67 23.37 16.69 13.84
CA ASN A 67 24.25 17.87 13.76
C ASN A 67 23.49 19.12 13.31
N TRP A 68 22.53 18.98 12.39
CA TRP A 68 21.67 20.09 11.99
C TRP A 68 20.77 20.55 13.14
N SER A 69 20.12 19.64 13.86
CA SER A 69 19.31 19.97 15.04
C SER A 69 20.13 20.65 16.15
N ASN A 70 21.37 20.22 16.36
CA ASN A 70 22.27 20.83 17.35
C ASN A 70 22.78 22.22 16.95
N LYS A 71 22.90 22.51 15.64
CA LYS A 71 23.37 23.81 15.13
C LYS A 71 22.40 24.97 15.43
N TRP A 72 21.12 24.69 15.59
CA TRP A 72 20.07 25.70 15.79
C TRP A 72 19.54 25.76 17.23
N ARG A 73 20.25 25.12 18.18
CA ARG A 73 19.87 25.05 19.60
C ARG A 73 20.60 26.09 20.48
N VAL A 74 21.10 27.18 19.89
CA VAL A 74 21.76 28.30 20.61
C VAL A 74 21.07 29.60 20.29
#